data_AF-A0A7Y5UWX3-F1
#
_entry.id   AF-A0A7Y5UWX3-F1
#
_cell.length_a   1.000
_cell.length_b   1.000
_cell.length_c   1.000
_cell.angle_alpha   90.00
_cell.angle_beta   90.00
_cell.angle_gamma   90.00
#
_symmetry.space_group_name_H-M   'P 1'
#
loop_
_entity.id
_entity.type
_entity.pdbx_description
1 polymer ?
#
loop_
_entity_poly.entity_id
_entity_poly.type
_entity_poly.pdbx_seq_one_letter_code
_entity_poly.pdbx_strand_id
1 'polypeptide(L)'
;MSAPLWLALLLLARPAPPEWLDRQVKALCESAPQLHYRLAGRSPEGRPIPLAIATARPQAIEQQLRLLVVAGQHGDESSPSHAALLWLRQAAITESFERVAVLLLPLVNPDGQAVARRHNGRGHDLNRDWGARSQPETALVQRVFNRWKPHVVLDIHEFDGLVGGRRAEPDWLEMLQTGTAPELDAITSGLQRALVARQAEVGESLRPVVTTPGNSALTLCHRHFAAAHRAVALLSETGDGRPDPAARLLSLLVAELNARAAVWKPRLDRLRSLESWRAPRELVPPAAPAPPRRRSSPPVPPPPRPILLGLACYALAMVSGIKLRDDSADS
;
A
#
# COMPACT_ATOMS: atom_id res chain seq x y z
N MET A 1 -19.30 22.18 -7.27
CA MET A 1 -19.85 20.81 -7.27
C MET A 1 -18.85 19.92 -7.98
N SER A 2 -18.01 19.24 -7.21
CA SER A 2 -16.92 18.41 -7.72
C SER A 2 -17.48 17.05 -8.12
N ALA A 3 -17.26 16.61 -9.36
CA ALA A 3 -17.63 15.26 -9.77
C ALA A 3 -16.97 14.23 -8.83
N PRO A 4 -17.67 13.15 -8.41
CA PRO A 4 -17.09 12.15 -7.53
C PRO A 4 -15.98 11.39 -8.27
N LEU A 5 -14.76 11.41 -7.71
CA LEU A 5 -13.53 10.80 -8.23
C LEU A 5 -13.64 9.29 -8.55
N TRP A 6 -14.71 8.62 -8.10
CA TRP A 6 -14.98 7.21 -8.41
C TRP A 6 -15.31 6.99 -9.90
N LEU A 7 -15.80 8.02 -10.62
CA LEU A 7 -16.06 7.92 -12.06
C LEU A 7 -14.78 7.91 -12.92
N ALA A 8 -13.65 8.40 -12.41
CA ALA A 8 -12.38 8.41 -13.14
C ALA A 8 -11.67 7.04 -13.14
N LEU A 9 -12.05 6.14 -12.23
CA LEU A 9 -11.55 4.76 -12.17
C LEU A 9 -12.44 3.78 -12.97
N LEU A 10 -13.54 4.24 -13.56
CA LEU A 10 -14.41 3.41 -14.40
C LEU A 10 -13.97 3.35 -15.88
N LEU A 11 -12.83 3.95 -16.23
CA LEU A 11 -12.20 3.85 -17.57
C LEU A 11 -10.94 2.95 -17.55
N LEU A 12 -10.93 1.91 -16.70
CA LEU A 12 -9.85 0.93 -16.56
C LEU A 12 -9.82 -0.12 -17.68
N ALA A 13 -9.98 0.29 -18.94
CA ALA A 13 -9.69 -0.61 -20.08
C ALA A 13 -8.19 -0.64 -20.42
N ARG A 14 -7.37 0.23 -19.82
CA ARG A 14 -5.93 0.30 -20.05
C ARG A 14 -5.15 0.34 -18.74
N PRO A 15 -4.02 -0.37 -18.63
CA PRO A 15 -3.15 -0.24 -17.48
C PRO A 15 -2.70 1.22 -17.31
N ALA A 16 -2.70 1.71 -16.08
CA ALA A 16 -2.14 3.03 -15.79
C ALA A 16 -0.66 3.09 -16.21
N PRO A 17 -0.15 4.21 -16.74
CA PRO A 17 1.28 4.33 -17.02
C PRO A 17 2.12 4.08 -15.75
N PRO A 18 3.18 3.25 -15.81
CA PRO A 18 3.99 2.92 -14.63
C PRO A 18 4.53 4.14 -13.89
N GLU A 19 4.94 5.19 -14.61
CA GLU A 19 5.44 6.44 -14.04
C GLU A 19 4.34 7.23 -13.34
N TRP A 20 3.09 7.12 -13.80
CA TRP A 20 1.95 7.70 -13.09
C TRP A 20 1.73 6.95 -11.77
N LEU A 21 1.74 5.61 -11.80
CA LEU A 21 1.57 4.80 -10.60
C LEU A 21 2.66 5.09 -9.55
N ASP A 22 3.92 5.16 -9.95
CA ASP A 22 5.03 5.54 -9.07
C ASP A 22 4.80 6.92 -8.43
N ARG A 23 4.40 7.93 -9.21
CA ARG A 23 4.06 9.26 -8.68
C ARG A 23 2.92 9.22 -7.67
N GLN A 24 1.87 8.42 -7.91
CA GLN A 24 0.75 8.30 -6.98
C GLN A 24 1.15 7.60 -5.68
N VAL A 25 1.94 6.54 -5.75
CA VAL A 25 2.46 5.85 -4.57
C VAL A 25 3.32 6.79 -3.74
N LYS A 26 4.21 7.54 -4.39
CA LYS A 26 5.05 8.55 -3.72
C LYS A 26 4.21 9.63 -3.03
N ALA A 27 3.25 10.23 -3.74
CA ALA A 27 2.38 11.27 -3.19
C ALA A 27 1.55 10.76 -1.99
N LEU A 28 1.03 9.53 -2.06
CA LEU A 28 0.31 8.91 -0.95
C LEU A 28 1.21 8.68 0.26
N CYS A 29 2.44 8.20 0.06
CA CYS A 29 3.40 8.04 1.14
C CYS A 29 3.78 9.38 1.79
N GLU A 30 3.86 10.45 1.01
CA GLU A 30 4.13 11.80 1.54
C GLU A 30 2.92 12.40 2.28
N SER A 31 1.71 11.86 2.05
CA SER A 31 0.48 12.40 2.66
C SER A 31 0.22 11.92 4.09
N ALA A 32 0.91 10.89 4.58
CA ALA A 32 0.68 10.32 5.90
C ALA A 32 1.99 9.92 6.59
N PRO A 33 2.19 10.26 7.88
CA PRO A 33 3.48 10.04 8.57
C PRO A 33 3.86 8.56 8.76
N GLN A 34 2.87 7.67 8.73
CA GLN A 34 3.02 6.22 8.86
C GLN A 34 3.34 5.52 7.53
N LEU A 35 3.40 6.26 6.42
CA LEU A 35 3.71 5.74 5.10
C LEU A 35 5.07 6.27 4.64
N HIS A 36 5.87 5.40 4.05
CA HIS A 36 7.22 5.73 3.64
C HIS A 36 7.49 5.21 2.23
N TYR A 37 7.86 6.11 1.32
CA TYR A 37 8.25 5.76 -0.03
C TYR A 37 9.74 5.37 -0.10
N ARG A 38 10.04 4.34 -0.88
CA ARG A 38 11.39 3.97 -1.32
C ARG A 38 11.37 3.57 -2.78
N LEU A 39 12.43 3.92 -3.51
CA LEU A 39 12.71 3.30 -4.80
C LEU A 39 13.35 1.93 -4.52
N ALA A 40 12.63 0.84 -4.79
CA ALA A 40 13.13 -0.52 -4.53
C ALA A 40 14.21 -0.93 -5.56
N GLY A 41 14.08 -0.39 -6.77
CA GLY A 41 15.02 -0.58 -7.87
C GLY A 41 14.41 -0.16 -9.20
N ARG A 42 14.94 -0.69 -10.29
CA ARG A 42 14.50 -0.42 -11.65
C ARG A 42 14.35 -1.70 -12.45
N SER A 43 13.43 -1.69 -13.40
CA SER A 43 13.24 -2.75 -14.39
C SER A 43 14.36 -2.75 -15.45
N PRO A 44 14.43 -3.76 -16.35
CA PRO A 44 15.36 -3.80 -17.47
C PRO A 44 15.36 -2.54 -18.35
N GLU A 45 14.20 -1.95 -18.62
CA GLU A 45 14.08 -0.70 -19.40
C GLU A 45 14.21 0.57 -18.52
N GLY A 46 14.63 0.42 -17.26
CA GLY A 46 14.97 1.54 -16.38
C GLY A 46 13.79 2.19 -15.65
N ARG A 47 12.57 1.64 -15.75
CA ARG A 47 11.38 2.17 -15.07
C ARG A 47 11.45 1.93 -13.55
N PRO A 48 10.96 2.86 -12.73
CA PRO A 48 11.02 2.72 -11.28
C PRO A 48 10.12 1.58 -10.79
N ILE A 49 10.62 0.82 -9.82
CA ILE A 49 9.83 -0.15 -9.04
C ILE A 49 9.65 0.44 -7.64
N PRO A 50 8.47 1.01 -7.31
CA PRO A 50 8.24 1.64 -6.01
C PRO A 50 8.06 0.60 -4.90
N LEU A 51 8.48 0.96 -3.69
CA LEU A 51 8.19 0.27 -2.45
C LEU A 51 7.54 1.25 -1.48
N ALA A 52 6.29 1.00 -1.12
CA ALA A 52 5.63 1.68 -0.01
C ALA A 52 5.81 0.85 1.27
N ILE A 53 6.25 1.49 2.36
CA ILE A 53 6.36 0.86 3.67
C ILE A 53 5.38 1.55 4.61
N ALA A 54 4.39 0.81 5.11
CA ALA A 54 3.43 1.30 6.07
C ALA A 54 3.76 0.77 7.47
N THR A 55 4.09 1.66 8.40
CA THR A 55 4.45 1.36 9.79
C THR A 55 4.26 2.59 10.69
N ALA A 56 3.71 2.40 11.88
CA ALA A 56 3.71 3.43 12.94
C ALA A 56 4.98 3.39 13.80
N ARG A 57 5.88 2.41 13.58
CA ARG A 57 7.09 2.16 14.36
C ARG A 57 8.33 2.01 13.48
N PRO A 58 8.68 3.01 12.66
CA PRO A 58 9.71 2.84 11.66
C PRO A 58 11.12 2.65 12.27
N GLN A 59 11.35 3.03 13.53
CA GLN A 59 12.60 2.74 14.27
C GLN A 59 12.57 1.40 15.04
N ALA A 60 11.44 0.69 15.07
CA ALA A 60 11.27 -0.55 15.83
C ALA A 60 10.44 -1.60 15.07
N ILE A 61 10.51 -1.58 13.74
CA ILE A 61 9.74 -2.47 12.85
C ILE A 61 10.05 -3.96 13.09
N GLU A 62 11.20 -4.29 13.69
CA GLU A 62 11.53 -5.64 14.15
C GLU A 62 10.56 -6.19 15.21
N GLN A 63 9.92 -5.32 15.97
CA GLN A 63 8.91 -5.66 16.98
C GLN A 63 7.54 -5.97 16.37
N GLN A 64 7.33 -5.63 15.09
CA GLN A 64 6.05 -5.80 14.41
C GLN A 64 5.99 -7.09 13.62
N LEU A 65 4.80 -7.66 13.45
CA LEU A 65 4.57 -8.55 12.31
C LEU A 65 4.81 -7.76 11.03
N ARG A 66 5.29 -8.45 10.00
CA ARG A 66 5.73 -7.83 8.75
C ARG A 66 5.11 -8.61 7.60
N LEU A 67 4.32 -7.92 6.79
CA LEU A 67 3.66 -8.44 5.61
C LEU A 67 4.37 -7.88 4.37
N LEU A 68 4.75 -8.74 3.44
CA LEU A 68 5.16 -8.33 2.09
C LEU A 68 3.99 -8.56 1.14
N VAL A 69 3.64 -7.54 0.38
CA VAL A 69 2.64 -7.61 -0.69
C VAL A 69 3.35 -7.40 -2.02
N VAL A 70 3.14 -8.33 -2.94
CA VAL A 70 3.70 -8.34 -4.29
C VAL A 70 2.54 -8.23 -5.27
N ALA A 71 2.52 -7.17 -6.08
CA ALA A 71 1.50 -6.95 -7.10
C ALA A 71 2.13 -6.63 -8.46
N GLY A 72 1.39 -6.92 -9.53
CA GLY A 72 1.78 -6.56 -10.90
C GLY A 72 3.03 -7.30 -11.37
N GLN A 73 3.13 -8.61 -11.12
CA GLN A 73 4.19 -9.45 -11.72
C GLN A 73 3.96 -9.66 -13.23
N HIS A 74 2.70 -9.73 -13.66
CA HIS A 74 2.31 -9.73 -15.06
C HIS A 74 1.83 -8.35 -15.46
N GLY A 75 2.34 -7.82 -16.57
CA GLY A 75 2.04 -6.45 -16.99
C GLY A 75 0.70 -6.26 -17.70
N ASP A 76 0.05 -7.34 -18.12
CA ASP A 76 -1.32 -7.35 -18.65
C ASP A 76 -2.39 -7.48 -17.56
N GLU A 77 -1.99 -7.74 -16.32
CA GLU A 77 -2.87 -7.81 -15.14
C GLU A 77 -2.87 -6.45 -14.43
N SER A 78 -3.85 -5.59 -14.75
CA SER A 78 -3.90 -4.23 -14.22
C SER A 78 -4.56 -4.14 -12.84
N SER A 79 -5.47 -5.08 -12.52
CA SER A 79 -6.21 -5.09 -11.26
C SER A 79 -5.31 -5.14 -10.02
N PRO A 80 -4.25 -5.97 -9.94
CA PRO A 80 -3.37 -6.03 -8.76
C PRO A 80 -2.72 -4.68 -8.41
N SER A 81 -2.21 -3.97 -9.42
CA SER A 81 -1.56 -2.68 -9.25
C SER A 81 -2.55 -1.59 -8.79
N HIS A 82 -3.77 -1.62 -9.33
CA HIS A 82 -4.85 -0.71 -8.91
C HIS A 82 -5.38 -1.05 -7.51
N ALA A 83 -5.50 -2.33 -7.17
CA ALA A 83 -5.88 -2.79 -5.85
C ALA A 83 -4.88 -2.33 -4.78
N ALA A 84 -3.58 -2.45 -5.07
CA ALA A 84 -2.52 -1.95 -4.21
C ALA A 84 -2.62 -0.43 -3.98
N LEU A 85 -2.90 0.34 -5.03
CA LEU A 85 -3.07 1.80 -4.93
C LEU A 85 -4.34 2.18 -4.15
N LEU A 86 -5.45 1.50 -4.42
CA LEU A 86 -6.73 1.69 -3.73
C LEU A 86 -6.58 1.40 -2.24
N TRP A 87 -5.95 0.27 -1.91
CA TRP A 87 -5.65 -0.08 -0.52
C TRP A 87 -4.74 0.96 0.14
N LEU A 88 -3.63 1.37 -0.50
CA LEU A 88 -2.70 2.34 0.09
C LEU A 88 -3.39 3.68 0.44
N ARG A 89 -4.28 4.14 -0.45
CA ARG A 89 -5.08 5.37 -0.23
C ARG A 89 -6.01 5.22 0.97
N GLN A 90 -6.70 4.09 1.08
CA GLN A 90 -7.61 3.80 2.18
C GLN A 90 -6.84 3.64 3.50
N ALA A 91 -5.73 2.91 3.45
CA ALA A 91 -4.92 2.54 4.59
C ALA A 91 -4.21 3.73 5.24
N ALA A 92 -3.92 4.78 4.46
CA ALA A 92 -3.46 6.07 4.99
C ALA A 92 -4.40 6.66 6.06
N ILE A 93 -5.70 6.32 5.99
CA ILE A 93 -6.76 6.89 6.83
C ILE A 93 -7.26 5.90 7.88
N THR A 94 -7.46 4.63 7.50
CA THR A 94 -8.23 3.69 8.33
C THR A 94 -7.44 2.57 9.00
N GLU A 95 -6.22 2.27 8.53
CA GLU A 95 -5.47 1.13 9.05
C GLU A 95 -4.60 1.53 10.25
N SER A 96 -4.47 0.62 11.21
CA SER A 96 -3.49 0.75 12.30
C SER A 96 -2.23 -0.03 11.96
N PHE A 97 -1.10 0.67 11.94
CA PHE A 97 0.21 0.08 11.69
C PHE A 97 1.06 -0.03 12.96
N GLU A 98 0.43 -0.23 14.12
CA GLU A 98 1.12 -0.38 15.42
C GLU A 98 1.72 -1.78 15.60
N ARG A 99 1.01 -2.83 15.17
CA ARG A 99 1.45 -4.23 15.37
C ARG A 99 1.90 -4.91 14.08
N VAL A 100 1.44 -4.41 12.95
CA VAL A 100 1.76 -4.92 11.62
C VAL A 100 2.39 -3.81 10.80
N ALA A 101 3.53 -4.10 10.17
CA ALA A 101 4.09 -3.30 9.10
C ALA A 101 3.85 -3.98 7.76
N VAL A 102 3.55 -3.18 6.74
CA VAL A 102 3.31 -3.65 5.37
C VAL A 102 4.40 -3.11 4.45
N LEU A 103 5.04 -4.01 3.71
CA LEU A 103 5.98 -3.74 2.63
C LEU A 103 5.22 -4.00 1.34
N LEU A 104 4.84 -2.96 0.61
CA LEU A 104 4.01 -3.06 -0.59
C LEU A 104 4.85 -2.72 -1.82
N LEU A 105 5.01 -3.70 -2.71
CA LEU A 105 5.48 -3.52 -4.08
C LEU A 105 4.24 -3.49 -4.99
N PRO A 106 3.69 -2.31 -5.30
CA PRO A 106 2.43 -2.20 -6.02
C PRO A 106 2.56 -2.53 -7.51
N LEU A 107 3.78 -2.54 -8.06
CA LEU A 107 4.06 -2.89 -9.44
C LEU A 107 5.48 -3.43 -9.58
N VAL A 108 5.61 -4.74 -9.81
CA VAL A 108 6.90 -5.41 -10.00
C VAL A 108 7.37 -5.40 -11.45
N ASN A 109 6.45 -5.46 -12.42
CA ASN A 109 6.72 -5.49 -13.85
C ASN A 109 6.25 -4.20 -14.58
N PRO A 110 6.90 -3.05 -14.34
CA PRO A 110 6.51 -1.82 -15.02
C PRO A 110 6.76 -1.87 -16.53
N ASP A 111 7.69 -2.69 -17.02
CA ASP A 111 7.98 -2.82 -18.45
C ASP A 111 6.85 -3.52 -19.20
N GLY A 112 6.35 -4.62 -18.64
CA GLY A 112 5.16 -5.29 -19.17
C GLY A 112 3.93 -4.37 -19.09
N GLN A 113 3.74 -3.67 -17.96
CA GLN A 113 2.58 -2.79 -17.77
C GLN A 113 2.54 -1.63 -18.77
N ALA A 114 3.70 -1.06 -19.12
CA ALA A 114 3.78 0.02 -20.10
C ALA A 114 3.19 -0.34 -21.47
N VAL A 115 3.16 -1.63 -21.81
CA VAL A 115 2.69 -2.13 -23.11
C VAL A 115 1.62 -3.23 -22.99
N ALA A 116 0.96 -3.33 -21.83
CA ALA A 116 -0.07 -4.33 -21.52
C ALA A 116 0.34 -5.77 -21.90
N ARG A 117 1.54 -6.17 -21.47
CA ARG A 117 2.13 -7.48 -21.76
C ARG A 117 2.46 -8.22 -20.47
N ARG A 118 2.12 -9.50 -20.42
CA ARG A 118 2.49 -10.44 -19.34
C ARG A 118 3.97 -10.39 -18.96
N HIS A 119 4.84 -10.55 -19.95
CA HIS A 119 6.29 -10.71 -19.78
C HIS A 119 7.01 -9.39 -19.51
N ASN A 120 8.12 -9.44 -18.76
CA ASN A 120 8.95 -8.27 -18.45
C ASN A 120 9.70 -7.70 -19.66
N GLY A 121 10.51 -6.65 -19.46
CA GLY A 121 11.31 -6.01 -20.52
C GLY A 121 12.31 -6.93 -21.22
N ARG A 122 12.57 -8.12 -20.67
CA ARG A 122 13.42 -9.16 -21.26
C ARG A 122 12.64 -10.34 -21.84
N GLY A 123 11.31 -10.29 -21.85
CA GLY A 123 10.47 -11.36 -22.37
C GLY A 123 10.26 -12.55 -21.42
N HIS A 124 10.57 -12.43 -20.13
CA HIS A 124 10.37 -13.49 -19.14
C HIS A 124 9.05 -13.35 -18.37
N ASP A 125 8.41 -14.48 -18.08
CA ASP A 125 7.29 -14.56 -17.13
C ASP A 125 7.88 -14.56 -15.71
N LEU A 126 7.68 -13.46 -14.97
CA LEU A 126 8.22 -13.29 -13.63
C LEU A 126 7.63 -14.31 -12.64
N ASN A 127 6.36 -14.69 -12.81
CA ASN A 127 5.73 -15.72 -11.99
C ASN A 127 6.07 -17.15 -12.44
N ARG A 128 7.14 -17.33 -13.23
CA ARG A 128 7.80 -18.63 -13.47
C ARG A 128 9.28 -18.61 -13.12
N ASP A 129 9.82 -17.45 -12.76
CA ASP A 129 11.26 -17.25 -12.54
C ASP A 129 11.68 -17.50 -11.08
N TRP A 130 10.78 -17.76 -10.13
CA TRP A 130 11.12 -17.79 -8.70
C TRP A 130 12.08 -18.90 -8.25
N GLY A 131 12.29 -19.95 -9.05
CA GLY A 131 13.32 -20.95 -8.78
C GLY A 131 14.73 -20.36 -8.90
N ALA A 132 15.02 -19.71 -10.04
CA ALA A 132 16.33 -19.11 -10.33
C ALA A 132 16.44 -17.66 -9.84
N ARG A 133 15.33 -16.92 -9.85
CA ARG A 133 15.25 -15.46 -9.65
C ARG A 133 16.25 -14.74 -10.56
N SER A 134 16.27 -15.15 -11.83
CA SER A 134 17.24 -14.70 -12.83
C SER A 134 16.97 -13.27 -13.30
N GLN A 135 15.73 -12.80 -13.15
CA GLN A 135 15.32 -11.47 -13.57
C GLN A 135 15.61 -10.41 -12.49
N PRO A 136 15.97 -9.17 -12.87
CA PRO A 136 16.26 -8.12 -11.91
C PRO A 136 15.08 -7.81 -10.98
N GLU A 137 13.85 -8.01 -11.45
CA GLU A 137 12.60 -7.81 -10.71
C GLU A 137 12.39 -8.87 -9.61
N THR A 138 12.46 -10.16 -9.94
CA THR A 138 12.34 -11.24 -8.93
C THR A 138 13.50 -11.22 -7.94
N ALA A 139 14.72 -10.93 -8.41
CA ALA A 139 15.88 -10.71 -7.55
C ALA A 139 15.67 -9.51 -6.61
N LEU A 140 15.02 -8.43 -7.08
CA LEU A 140 14.65 -7.27 -6.26
C LEU A 140 13.67 -7.65 -5.16
N VAL A 141 12.59 -8.37 -5.48
CA VAL A 141 11.62 -8.80 -4.46
C VAL A 141 12.31 -9.69 -3.41
N GLN A 142 13.19 -10.60 -3.84
CA GLN A 142 13.99 -11.42 -2.92
C GLN A 142 14.93 -10.58 -2.04
N ARG A 143 15.53 -9.50 -2.58
CA ARG A 143 16.34 -8.56 -1.77
C ARG A 143 15.48 -7.83 -0.74
N VAL A 144 14.29 -7.35 -1.10
CA VAL A 144 13.33 -6.73 -0.17
C VAL A 144 12.96 -7.72 0.94
N PHE A 145 12.62 -8.95 0.58
CA PHE A 145 12.33 -10.02 1.54
C PHE A 145 13.51 -10.31 2.48
N ASN A 146 14.73 -10.46 1.94
CA ASN A 146 15.91 -10.73 2.74
C ASN A 146 16.28 -9.56 3.66
N ARG A 147 16.05 -8.34 3.20
CA ARG A 147 16.36 -7.12 3.95
C ARG A 147 15.40 -6.90 5.11
N TRP A 148 14.11 -7.16 4.92
CA TRP A 148 13.07 -6.82 5.91
C TRP A 148 12.47 -8.03 6.64
N LYS A 149 12.83 -9.25 6.23
CA LYS A 149 12.39 -10.52 6.83
C LYS A 149 10.87 -10.53 7.16
N PRO A 150 9.99 -10.30 6.17
CA PRO A 150 8.54 -10.34 6.38
C PRO A 150 8.11 -11.77 6.74
N HIS A 151 7.17 -11.91 7.68
CA HIS A 151 6.66 -13.21 8.13
C HIS A 151 5.56 -13.74 7.21
N VAL A 152 4.85 -12.82 6.56
CA VAL A 152 3.71 -13.10 5.70
C VAL A 152 3.98 -12.53 4.31
N VAL A 153 3.58 -13.25 3.28
CA VAL A 153 3.62 -12.82 1.88
C VAL A 153 2.22 -12.94 1.28
N LEU A 154 1.76 -11.89 0.60
CA LEU A 154 0.59 -11.92 -0.26
C LEU A 154 1.05 -11.60 -1.70
N ASP A 155 0.79 -12.52 -2.61
CA ASP A 155 0.98 -12.35 -4.05
C ASP A 155 -0.38 -12.09 -4.71
N ILE A 156 -0.52 -11.02 -5.49
CA ILE A 156 -1.81 -10.59 -6.06
C ILE A 156 -1.74 -10.66 -7.58
N HIS A 157 -2.68 -11.39 -8.15
CA HIS A 157 -2.82 -11.70 -9.56
C HIS A 157 -4.26 -11.49 -10.07
N GLU A 158 -4.39 -11.49 -11.39
CA GLU A 158 -5.65 -11.44 -12.11
C GLU A 158 -5.63 -12.52 -13.21
N PHE A 159 -6.80 -13.06 -13.55
CA PHE A 159 -6.97 -13.97 -14.68
C PHE A 159 -8.19 -13.56 -15.50
N ASP A 160 -8.27 -14.04 -16.75
CA ASP A 160 -9.48 -13.86 -17.56
C ASP A 160 -10.55 -14.87 -17.12
N GLY A 161 -11.33 -14.46 -16.12
CA GLY A 161 -12.40 -15.26 -15.55
C GLY A 161 -13.77 -14.97 -16.13
N LEU A 162 -13.87 -14.21 -17.23
CA LEU A 162 -15.15 -13.79 -17.82
C LEU A 162 -15.48 -14.64 -19.06
N VAL A 163 -16.66 -15.27 -19.06
CA VAL A 163 -17.24 -15.93 -20.24
C VAL A 163 -18.58 -15.28 -20.55
N GLY A 164 -18.70 -14.67 -21.73
CA GLY A 164 -19.92 -13.95 -22.13
C GLY A 164 -20.27 -12.76 -21.22
N GLY A 165 -19.26 -12.09 -20.65
CA GLY A 165 -19.43 -10.97 -19.72
C GLY A 165 -19.90 -11.35 -18.32
N ARG A 166 -19.92 -12.65 -18.00
CA ARG A 166 -20.23 -13.17 -16.65
C ARG A 166 -19.02 -13.88 -16.09
N ARG A 167 -18.88 -13.81 -14.77
CA ARG A 167 -17.86 -14.56 -14.03
C ARG A 167 -18.09 -16.06 -14.23
N ALA A 168 -17.14 -16.72 -14.87
CA ALA A 168 -17.16 -18.15 -15.18
C ALA A 168 -16.52 -18.98 -14.06
N GLU A 169 -15.53 -18.41 -13.36
CA GLU A 169 -14.87 -19.03 -12.22
C GLU A 169 -14.86 -18.07 -11.01
N PRO A 170 -15.01 -18.59 -9.78
CA PRO A 170 -14.81 -17.76 -8.58
C PRO A 170 -13.35 -17.31 -8.49
N ASP A 171 -13.13 -16.17 -7.84
CA ASP A 171 -11.78 -15.76 -7.42
C ASP A 171 -11.22 -16.86 -6.52
N TRP A 172 -9.90 -16.98 -6.41
CA TRP A 172 -9.32 -17.94 -5.48
C TRP A 172 -8.18 -17.37 -4.64
N LEU A 173 -8.01 -17.99 -3.48
CA LEU A 173 -6.93 -17.74 -2.55
C LEU A 173 -6.15 -19.05 -2.40
N GLU A 174 -4.94 -19.10 -2.93
CA GLU A 174 -4.08 -20.28 -2.92
C GLU A 174 -3.09 -20.24 -1.74
N MET A 175 -2.83 -21.40 -1.13
CA MET A 175 -1.65 -21.65 -0.32
C MET A 175 -0.89 -22.90 -0.80
N LEU A 176 0.42 -22.95 -0.51
CA LEU A 176 1.20 -24.18 -0.58
C LEU A 176 1.16 -24.88 0.78
N GLN A 177 0.68 -26.13 0.81
CA GLN A 177 0.92 -27.04 1.93
C GLN A 177 2.31 -27.66 1.74
N THR A 178 3.27 -27.20 2.55
CA THR A 178 4.68 -27.58 2.40
C THR A 178 4.94 -29.05 2.71
N GLY A 179 4.18 -29.64 3.63
CA GLY A 179 4.37 -31.02 4.10
C GLY A 179 5.59 -31.20 5.02
N THR A 180 6.57 -30.30 4.95
CA THR A 180 7.79 -30.30 5.78
C THR A 180 7.71 -29.33 6.96
N ALA A 181 6.64 -28.54 7.07
CA ALA A 181 6.43 -27.59 8.17
C ALA A 181 4.96 -27.58 8.62
N PRO A 182 4.48 -28.62 9.35
CA PRO A 182 3.08 -28.77 9.72
C PRO A 182 2.50 -27.57 10.50
N GLU A 183 3.34 -26.95 11.34
CA GLU A 183 2.95 -25.77 12.09
C GLU A 183 2.68 -24.55 11.18
N LEU A 184 3.54 -24.34 10.18
CA LEU A 184 3.38 -23.28 9.19
C LEU A 184 2.15 -23.53 8.31
N ASP A 185 1.97 -24.78 7.88
CA ASP A 185 0.83 -25.21 7.06
C ASP A 185 -0.49 -24.96 7.81
N ALA A 186 -0.54 -25.30 9.11
CA ALA A 186 -1.71 -25.06 9.96
C ALA A 186 -2.01 -23.56 10.14
N ILE A 187 -0.99 -22.73 10.37
CA ILE A 187 -1.13 -21.27 10.48
C ILE A 187 -1.67 -20.69 9.16
N THR A 188 -1.08 -21.08 8.03
CA THR A 188 -1.42 -20.56 6.70
C THR A 188 -2.84 -20.98 6.31
N SER A 189 -3.20 -22.24 6.54
CA SER A 189 -4.54 -22.77 6.27
C SER A 189 -5.60 -22.13 7.15
N GLY A 190 -5.28 -21.86 8.43
CA GLY A 190 -6.16 -21.12 9.34
C GLY A 190 -6.40 -19.68 8.87
N LEU A 191 -5.34 -18.98 8.42
CA LEU A 191 -5.45 -17.64 7.87
C LEU A 191 -6.30 -17.61 6.59
N GLN A 192 -6.03 -18.53 5.66
CA GLN A 192 -6.77 -18.65 4.40
C GLN A 192 -8.26 -18.84 4.65
N ARG A 193 -8.65 -19.76 5.54
CA ARG A 193 -10.07 -19.98 5.88
C ARG A 193 -10.71 -18.75 6.52
N ALA A 194 -10.01 -18.05 7.40
CA ALA A 194 -10.51 -16.82 8.00
C ALA A 194 -10.76 -15.75 6.94
N LEU A 195 -9.82 -15.54 6.01
CA LEU A 195 -9.97 -14.55 4.94
C LEU A 195 -11.10 -14.89 3.97
N VAL A 196 -11.24 -16.16 3.60
CA VAL A 196 -12.36 -16.63 2.77
C VAL A 196 -13.71 -16.36 3.45
N ALA A 197 -13.84 -16.67 4.74
CA ALA A 197 -15.06 -16.40 5.49
C ALA A 197 -15.39 -14.91 5.55
N ARG A 198 -14.37 -14.06 5.81
CA ARG A 198 -14.53 -12.60 5.89
C ARG A 198 -14.85 -11.95 4.54
N GLN A 199 -14.34 -12.50 3.43
CA GLN A 199 -14.73 -12.07 2.07
C GLN A 199 -16.20 -12.44 1.76
N ALA A 200 -16.66 -13.60 2.21
CA ALA A 200 -18.05 -14.02 2.02
C ALA A 200 -19.04 -13.10 2.77
N GLU A 201 -18.69 -12.60 3.96
CA GLU A 201 -19.52 -11.65 4.73
C GLU A 201 -19.81 -10.34 3.99
N VAL A 202 -18.94 -9.96 3.04
CA VAL A 202 -19.04 -8.73 2.23
C VAL A 202 -19.49 -9.02 0.79
N GLY A 203 -19.98 -10.24 0.52
CA GLY A 203 -20.56 -10.63 -0.76
C GLY A 203 -19.55 -11.04 -1.85
N GLU A 204 -18.26 -11.16 -1.53
CA GLU A 204 -17.26 -11.65 -2.48
C GLU A 204 -17.14 -13.18 -2.41
N SER A 205 -16.98 -13.83 -3.56
CA SER A 205 -16.81 -15.28 -3.65
C SER A 205 -15.35 -15.64 -3.88
N LEU A 206 -14.72 -16.25 -2.86
CA LEU A 206 -13.31 -16.64 -2.87
C LEU A 206 -13.17 -18.14 -2.57
N ARG A 207 -12.69 -18.91 -3.54
CA ARG A 207 -12.42 -20.35 -3.42
C ARG A 207 -11.06 -20.57 -2.75
N PRO A 208 -10.97 -21.29 -1.61
CA PRO A 208 -9.67 -21.70 -1.07
C PRO A 208 -9.05 -22.79 -1.95
N VAL A 209 -7.78 -22.63 -2.31
CA VAL A 209 -7.00 -23.61 -3.07
C VAL A 209 -5.78 -24.02 -2.25
N VAL A 210 -5.49 -25.32 -2.19
CA VAL A 210 -4.31 -25.86 -1.50
C VAL A 210 -3.51 -26.67 -2.52
N THR A 211 -2.26 -26.31 -2.70
CA THR A 211 -1.31 -27.03 -3.58
C THR A 211 -0.25 -27.74 -2.74
N THR A 212 0.41 -28.74 -3.31
CA THR A 212 1.50 -29.48 -2.66
C THR A 212 2.73 -29.55 -3.58
N PRO A 213 3.94 -29.74 -3.05
CA PRO A 213 5.13 -29.90 -3.89
C PRO A 213 5.04 -31.04 -4.91
N GLY A 214 4.19 -32.05 -4.66
CA GLY A 214 4.00 -33.19 -5.55
C GLY A 214 3.11 -32.91 -6.77
N ASN A 215 2.31 -31.84 -6.76
CA ASN A 215 1.35 -31.53 -7.82
C ASN A 215 1.54 -30.14 -8.44
N SER A 216 2.60 -29.41 -8.07
CA SER A 216 2.76 -28.00 -8.41
C SER A 216 4.21 -27.56 -8.39
N ALA A 217 4.62 -26.78 -9.39
CA ALA A 217 5.95 -26.18 -9.44
C ALA A 217 6.14 -25.13 -8.33
N LEU A 218 7.33 -25.11 -7.72
CA LEU A 218 7.76 -24.08 -6.74
C LEU A 218 8.23 -22.77 -7.40
N THR A 219 7.95 -22.62 -8.70
CA THR A 219 8.37 -21.48 -9.52
C THR A 219 7.45 -20.25 -9.39
N LEU A 220 6.41 -20.33 -8.54
CA LEU A 220 5.53 -19.22 -8.20
C LEU A 220 6.01 -18.49 -6.94
N CYS A 221 5.71 -17.21 -6.83
CA CYS A 221 6.16 -16.33 -5.74
C CYS A 221 5.80 -16.85 -4.34
N HIS A 222 4.51 -17.05 -4.07
CA HIS A 222 4.05 -17.48 -2.74
C HIS A 222 4.59 -18.86 -2.37
N ARG A 223 4.65 -19.79 -3.34
CA ARG A 223 5.19 -21.14 -3.14
C ARG A 223 6.66 -21.11 -2.80
N HIS A 224 7.45 -20.28 -3.49
CA HIS A 224 8.87 -20.08 -3.19
C HIS A 224 9.07 -19.56 -1.76
N PHE A 225 8.33 -18.54 -1.33
CA PHE A 225 8.46 -18.01 0.03
C PHE A 225 7.95 -18.96 1.12
N ALA A 226 6.93 -19.77 0.86
CA ALA A 226 6.50 -20.83 1.75
C ALA A 226 7.59 -21.91 1.89
N ALA A 227 8.05 -22.48 0.78
CA ALA A 227 8.97 -23.62 0.78
C ALA A 227 10.40 -23.25 1.20
N ALA A 228 10.98 -22.19 0.63
CA ALA A 228 12.38 -21.84 0.83
C ALA A 228 12.61 -20.96 2.08
N HIS A 229 11.59 -20.20 2.50
CA HIS A 229 11.74 -19.18 3.55
C HIS A 229 10.82 -19.36 4.77
N ARG A 230 10.01 -20.42 4.76
CA ARG A 230 9.06 -20.75 5.84
C ARG A 230 8.15 -19.58 6.20
N ALA A 231 7.77 -18.76 5.20
CA ALA A 231 6.85 -17.66 5.37
C ALA A 231 5.40 -18.15 5.22
N VAL A 232 4.47 -17.52 5.94
CA VAL A 232 3.04 -17.68 5.66
C VAL A 232 2.80 -17.01 4.32
N ALA A 233 2.41 -17.76 3.29
CA ALA A 233 2.33 -17.21 1.93
C ALA A 233 1.01 -17.58 1.26
N LEU A 234 0.35 -16.58 0.70
CA LEU A 234 -0.91 -16.70 -0.03
C LEU A 234 -0.79 -16.05 -1.40
N LEU A 235 -1.50 -16.59 -2.38
CA LEU A 235 -1.71 -15.98 -3.69
C LEU A 235 -3.20 -15.73 -3.90
N SER A 236 -3.57 -14.52 -4.31
CA SER A 236 -4.93 -14.14 -4.64
C SER A 236 -5.06 -13.93 -6.14
N GLU A 237 -6.15 -14.45 -6.72
CA GLU A 237 -6.45 -14.34 -8.14
C GLU A 237 -7.87 -13.82 -8.31
N THR A 238 -8.02 -12.71 -9.03
CA THR A 238 -9.31 -12.06 -9.29
C THR A 238 -9.66 -12.16 -10.77
N GLY A 239 -10.88 -12.64 -11.08
CA GLY A 239 -11.26 -13.04 -12.44
C GLY A 239 -12.08 -12.02 -13.25
N ASP A 240 -12.47 -10.90 -12.65
CA ASP A 240 -13.37 -9.92 -13.27
C ASP A 240 -12.75 -8.52 -13.46
N GLY A 241 -11.44 -8.42 -13.28
CA GLY A 241 -10.68 -7.17 -13.41
C GLY A 241 -11.00 -6.09 -12.39
N ARG A 242 -11.88 -6.35 -11.41
CA ARG A 242 -12.16 -5.37 -10.35
C ARG A 242 -10.98 -5.30 -9.37
N PRO A 243 -10.50 -4.09 -9.02
CA PRO A 243 -9.45 -3.94 -8.01
C PRO A 243 -9.96 -3.98 -6.57
N ASP A 244 -11.26 -3.75 -6.35
CA ASP A 244 -11.82 -3.62 -5.00
C ASP A 244 -11.82 -4.92 -4.18
N PRO A 245 -12.03 -6.13 -4.72
CA PRO A 245 -11.98 -7.36 -3.94
C PRO A 245 -10.58 -7.63 -3.39
N ALA A 246 -9.54 -7.46 -4.21
CA ALA A 246 -8.16 -7.65 -3.80
C ALA A 246 -7.69 -6.58 -2.78
N ALA A 247 -8.10 -5.32 -2.96
CA ALA A 247 -7.83 -4.26 -1.98
C ALA A 247 -8.49 -4.55 -0.63
N ARG A 248 -9.74 -5.04 -0.64
CA ARG A 248 -10.48 -5.42 0.56
C ARG A 248 -9.86 -6.64 1.24
N LEU A 249 -9.45 -7.66 0.47
CA LEU A 249 -8.72 -8.81 0.98
C LEU A 249 -7.44 -8.38 1.71
N LEU A 250 -6.70 -7.41 1.19
CA LEU A 250 -5.51 -6.89 1.85
C LEU A 250 -5.84 -6.18 3.18
N SER A 251 -6.90 -5.37 3.25
CA SER A 251 -7.38 -4.81 4.52
C SER A 251 -7.79 -5.88 5.53
N LEU A 252 -8.52 -6.91 5.08
CA LEU A 252 -8.88 -8.05 5.93
C LEU A 252 -7.64 -8.79 6.43
N LEU A 253 -6.65 -9.02 5.58
CA LEU A 253 -5.37 -9.63 5.99
C LEU A 253 -4.66 -8.80 7.06
N VAL A 254 -4.55 -7.48 6.88
CA VAL A 254 -3.93 -6.60 7.88
C VAL A 254 -4.70 -6.65 9.20
N ALA A 255 -6.03 -6.66 9.17
CA ALA A 255 -6.87 -6.81 10.36
C ALA A 255 -6.64 -8.15 11.09
N GLU A 256 -6.65 -9.26 10.35
CA GLU A 256 -6.43 -10.61 10.90
C GLU A 256 -5.04 -10.74 11.53
N LEU A 257 -4.02 -10.12 10.92
CA LEU A 257 -2.65 -10.07 11.46
C LEU A 257 -2.56 -9.18 12.71
N ASN A 258 -3.18 -8.01 12.71
CA ASN A 258 -3.22 -7.11 13.87
C ASN A 258 -3.88 -7.78 15.10
N ALA A 259 -4.97 -8.52 14.87
CA ALA A 259 -5.69 -9.26 15.92
C ALA A 259 -4.82 -10.38 16.54
N ARG A 260 -3.94 -10.99 15.73
CA ARG A 260 -3.13 -12.15 16.15
C ARG A 260 -1.69 -11.83 16.48
N ALA A 261 -1.24 -10.60 16.26
CA ALA A 261 0.17 -10.22 16.31
C ALA A 261 0.87 -10.61 17.61
N ALA A 262 0.23 -10.43 18.77
CA ALA A 262 0.82 -10.76 20.07
C ALA A 262 1.16 -12.25 20.21
N VAL A 263 0.34 -13.12 19.61
CA VAL A 263 0.54 -14.58 19.64
C VAL A 263 1.44 -15.02 18.49
N TRP A 264 1.24 -14.46 17.30
CA TRP A 264 1.88 -14.93 16.07
C TRP A 264 3.30 -14.43 15.91
N LYS A 265 3.61 -13.20 16.32
CA LYS A 265 4.96 -12.64 16.18
C LYS A 265 6.05 -13.52 16.80
N PRO A 266 6.02 -13.85 18.11
CA PRO A 266 7.08 -14.67 18.71
C PRO A 266 7.11 -16.10 18.13
N ARG A 267 5.97 -16.63 17.71
CA ARG A 267 5.85 -17.96 17.11
C ARG A 267 6.49 -18.01 15.71
N LEU A 268 6.18 -17.02 14.88
CA LEU A 268 6.73 -16.89 13.53
C LEU A 268 8.20 -16.47 13.55
N ASP A 269 8.65 -15.73 14.56
CA ASP A 269 10.07 -15.47 14.77
C ASP A 269 10.83 -16.79 14.99
N ARG A 270 10.36 -17.65 15.90
CA ARG A 270 10.98 -18.97 16.15
C ARG A 270 11.02 -19.85 14.92
N LEU A 271 9.89 -19.95 14.21
CA LEU A 271 9.78 -20.76 12.99
C LEU A 271 10.76 -20.36 11.88
N ARG A 272 11.23 -19.10 11.93
CA ARG A 272 12.08 -18.49 10.90
C ARG A 272 13.42 -17.99 11.45
N SER A 273 13.73 -18.29 12.71
CA SER A 273 14.95 -17.85 13.42
C SER A 273 15.20 -16.33 13.33
N LEU A 274 14.20 -15.51 13.69
CA LEU A 274 14.23 -14.05 13.59
C LEU A 274 14.30 -13.30 14.94
N GLU A 275 14.45 -14.00 16.06
CA GLU A 275 14.45 -13.42 17.40
C GLU A 275 15.56 -12.36 17.59
N SER A 276 16.71 -12.60 16.97
CA SER A 276 17.86 -11.69 16.96
C SER A 276 17.85 -10.72 15.78
N TRP A 277 16.92 -10.86 14.83
CA TRP A 277 16.87 -9.98 13.66
C TRP A 277 16.56 -8.54 14.08
N ARG A 278 17.24 -7.59 13.46
CA ARG A 278 17.04 -6.16 13.66
C ARG A 278 16.89 -5.48 12.31
N ALA A 279 16.02 -4.48 12.28
CA ALA A 279 15.75 -3.75 11.06
C ALA A 279 16.98 -2.94 10.59
N PRO A 280 17.19 -2.81 9.27
CA PRO A 280 18.14 -1.85 8.73
C PRO A 280 17.79 -0.42 9.21
N ARG A 281 18.81 0.34 9.64
CA ARG A 281 18.65 1.71 10.17
C ARG A 281 18.10 2.75 9.18
N GLU A 282 17.96 2.38 7.91
CA GLU A 282 17.69 3.28 6.79
C GLU A 282 16.21 3.59 6.55
N LEU A 283 15.29 3.00 7.32
CA LEU A 283 13.84 3.19 7.10
C LEU A 283 13.40 4.64 7.31
N VAL A 284 14.06 5.37 8.21
CA VAL A 284 13.91 6.81 8.41
C VAL A 284 15.30 7.42 8.40
N PRO A 285 15.57 8.51 7.66
CA PRO A 285 16.73 9.32 7.94
C PRO A 285 16.76 9.65 9.45
N PRO A 286 17.93 9.75 10.11
CA PRO A 286 17.96 10.23 11.48
C PRO A 286 17.16 11.52 11.58
N ALA A 287 16.38 11.67 12.66
CA ALA A 287 15.60 12.88 12.88
C ALA A 287 16.50 14.09 12.63
N ALA A 288 16.03 15.04 11.81
CA ALA A 288 16.75 16.30 11.65
C ALA A 288 17.01 16.86 13.06
N PRO A 289 18.23 17.35 13.36
CA PRO A 289 18.53 17.92 14.66
C PRO A 289 17.44 18.94 14.98
N ALA A 290 16.91 18.88 16.21
CA ALA A 290 15.88 19.79 16.65
C ALA A 290 16.33 21.22 16.30
N PRO A 291 15.47 22.04 15.66
CA PRO A 291 15.84 23.42 15.36
C PRO A 291 16.31 24.06 16.66
N PRO A 292 17.41 24.83 16.64
CA PRO A 292 17.95 25.45 17.84
C PRO A 292 16.80 26.16 18.55
N ARG A 293 16.59 25.85 19.84
CA ARG A 293 15.56 26.50 20.64
C ARG A 293 15.72 28.00 20.42
N ARG A 294 14.76 28.62 19.71
CA ARG A 294 14.69 30.08 19.64
C ARG A 294 14.62 30.52 21.10
N ARG A 295 15.66 31.21 21.56
CA ARG A 295 15.55 31.97 22.81
C ARG A 295 14.32 32.83 22.63
N SER A 296 13.33 32.65 23.49
CA SER A 296 12.18 33.54 23.53
C SER A 296 12.74 34.94 23.74
N SER A 297 12.62 35.79 22.72
CA SER A 297 12.76 37.23 22.92
C SER A 297 11.81 37.62 24.04
N PRO A 298 12.23 38.49 24.98
CA PRO A 298 11.33 38.98 26.02
C PRO A 298 10.06 39.56 25.37
N PRO A 299 8.89 39.42 26.00
CA PRO A 299 7.64 39.92 25.45
C PRO A 299 7.77 41.42 25.16
N VAL A 300 7.38 41.80 23.94
CA VAL A 300 7.27 43.22 23.56
C VAL A 300 6.19 43.84 24.45
N PRO A 301 6.48 44.97 25.15
CA PRO A 301 5.50 45.60 26.01
C PRO A 301 4.27 46.04 25.19
N PRO A 302 3.06 45.98 25.77
CA PRO A 302 1.86 46.39 25.06
C PRO A 302 1.91 47.89 24.74
N PRO A 303 1.34 48.33 23.61
CA PRO A 303 1.25 49.75 23.30
C PRO A 303 0.39 50.47 24.36
N PRO A 304 0.66 51.76 24.64
CA PRO A 304 -0.11 52.51 25.62
C PRO A 304 -1.57 52.64 25.17
N ARG A 305 -2.50 52.43 26.11
CA ARG A 305 -3.95 52.58 25.87
C ARG A 305 -4.30 54.05 25.63
N PRO A 306 -5.16 54.38 24.65
CA PRO A 306 -5.65 55.74 24.49
C PRO A 306 -6.56 56.12 25.67
N ILE A 307 -6.26 57.26 26.28
CA ILE A 307 -7.09 57.92 27.29
C ILE A 307 -8.29 58.54 26.56
N LEU A 308 -9.49 58.10 26.94
CA LEU A 308 -10.76 58.70 26.54
C LEU A 308 -10.93 60.05 27.26
N LEU A 309 -10.80 61.16 26.53
CA LEU A 309 -11.47 62.42 26.88
C LEU A 309 -11.62 63.27 25.61
N GLY A 310 -12.87 63.51 25.19
CA GLY A 310 -13.16 64.47 24.11
C GLY A 310 -14.34 64.10 23.21
N LEU A 311 -15.53 63.97 23.80
CA LEU A 311 -16.81 64.08 23.10
C LEU A 311 -16.89 65.39 22.31
N ALA A 312 -17.16 65.33 21.00
CA ALA A 312 -18.13 66.17 20.29
C ALA A 312 -17.98 66.00 18.76
N CYS A 313 -19.08 66.16 18.03
CA CYS A 313 -19.17 66.41 16.58
C CYS A 313 -19.46 65.25 15.60
N TYR A 314 -20.18 64.19 15.98
CA TYR A 314 -20.81 63.31 14.95
C TYR A 314 -22.25 62.87 15.23
N ALA A 315 -23.01 63.68 15.99
CA ALA A 315 -24.42 63.44 16.28
C ALA A 315 -25.36 64.57 15.79
N LEU A 316 -24.98 65.33 14.75
CA LEU A 316 -25.75 66.48 14.26
C LEU A 316 -25.73 66.63 12.73
N ALA A 317 -25.87 65.53 11.99
CA ALA A 317 -26.11 65.57 10.53
C ALA A 317 -27.21 64.60 10.06
N MET A 318 -28.02 64.07 10.97
CA MET A 318 -29.17 63.20 10.68
C MET A 318 -30.51 63.88 10.97
N VAL A 319 -30.58 65.22 10.87
CA VAL A 319 -31.83 66.00 10.90
C VAL A 319 -31.69 67.22 10.01
N SER A 320 -31.84 67.05 8.70
CA SER A 320 -32.45 68.01 7.75
C SER A 320 -32.11 67.58 6.32
N GLY A 321 -33.11 67.03 5.63
CA GLY A 321 -33.00 66.70 4.22
C GLY A 321 -32.79 67.96 3.38
N ILE A 322 -31.63 68.08 2.75
CA ILE A 322 -31.38 69.01 1.64
C ILE A 322 -30.58 68.24 0.58
N LYS A 323 -31.20 68.06 -0.58
CA LYS A 323 -30.60 67.59 -1.84
C LYS A 323 -29.89 68.76 -2.53
N LEU A 324 -28.64 68.60 -2.95
CA LEU A 324 -28.01 69.33 -4.06
C LEU A 324 -26.97 68.38 -4.70
N ARG A 325 -27.31 67.70 -5.81
CA ARG A 325 -27.11 68.02 -7.24
C ARG A 325 -25.70 67.70 -7.76
N ASP A 326 -25.68 66.81 -8.76
CA ASP A 326 -24.60 66.59 -9.73
C ASP A 326 -24.18 67.89 -10.41
N ASP A 327 -22.90 68.01 -10.72
CA ASP A 327 -22.46 68.45 -12.05
C ASP A 327 -21.04 67.91 -12.35
N SER A 328 -20.92 67.45 -13.59
CA SER A 328 -19.78 66.93 -14.35
C SER A 328 -18.55 67.84 -14.43
N ALA A 329 -17.35 67.26 -14.62
CA ALA A 329 -16.59 67.30 -15.90
C ALA A 329 -15.06 67.13 -15.69
N ASP A 330 -14.48 66.27 -16.54
CA ASP A 330 -13.16 66.32 -17.17
C ASP A 330 -11.90 66.68 -16.37
N SER A 331 -11.07 65.67 -16.09
CA SER A 331 -9.77 65.46 -16.79
C SER A 331 -9.17 64.09 -16.46
#